data_AF-A0A376WAF2-F1
#
_entry.id   AF-A0A376WAF2-F1
#
_cell.length_a   1.000
_cell.length_b   1.000
_cell.length_c   1.000
_cell.angle_alpha   90.00
_cell.angle_beta   90.00
_cell.angle_gamma   90.00
#
_symmetry.space_group_name_H-M   'P 1'
#
loop_
_entity.id
_entity.type
_entity.pdbx_description
1 polymer ?
#
loop_
_entity_poly.entity_id
_entity_poly.type
_entity_poly.pdbx_seq_one_letter_code
_entity_poly.pdbx_strand_id
1 'polypeptide(L)'
;MKCISNDLEVPASAEIVLEGYIEQGETAPEGPYGDHTGYYNEVDSFPVFTVTHITQREDAIYHSTYTGRPPDEPAVLGVALNEVFVPILQKQFPELSIFTCRRKAVLIVWR
;
A
#
# COMPACT_ATOMS: atom_id res chain seq x y z
N MET A 1 16.63 -5.33 -10.98
CA MET A 1 17.33 -6.57 -11.37
C MET A 1 16.30 -7.62 -11.73
N LYS A 2 16.60 -8.47 -12.71
CA LYS A 2 15.62 -9.38 -13.31
C LYS A 2 15.30 -10.55 -12.37
N CYS A 3 14.03 -10.88 -12.24
CA CYS A 3 13.54 -12.08 -11.55
C CYS A 3 14.08 -13.37 -12.19
N ILE A 4 14.10 -14.46 -11.43
CA ILE A 4 14.58 -15.77 -11.90
C ILE A 4 13.55 -16.43 -12.82
N SER A 5 12.29 -16.38 -12.42
CA SER A 5 11.18 -17.13 -13.03
C SER A 5 10.41 -16.35 -14.09
N ASN A 6 10.61 -15.04 -14.19
CA ASN A 6 9.87 -14.17 -15.10
C ASN A 6 10.69 -12.94 -15.52
N ASP A 7 10.14 -12.14 -16.42
CA ASP A 7 10.81 -10.95 -16.97
C ASP A 7 10.58 -9.67 -16.15
N LEU A 8 10.02 -9.77 -14.94
CA LEU A 8 9.83 -8.61 -14.07
C LEU A 8 11.15 -8.17 -13.43
N GLU A 9 11.21 -6.90 -13.07
CA GLU A 9 12.35 -6.32 -12.37
C GLU A 9 11.98 -5.97 -10.93
N VAL A 10 12.83 -6.38 -10.00
CA VAL A 10 12.71 -6.08 -8.57
C VAL A 10 13.89 -5.21 -8.09
N PRO A 11 13.72 -4.44 -7.01
CA PRO A 11 14.80 -3.67 -6.42
C PRO A 11 15.97 -4.56 -6.01
N ALA A 12 17.19 -4.17 -6.37
CA ALA A 12 18.36 -4.98 -6.10
C ALA A 12 18.71 -5.11 -4.61
N SER A 13 18.26 -4.13 -3.83
CA SER A 13 18.43 -4.06 -2.38
C SER A 13 17.24 -4.64 -1.62
N ALA A 14 16.33 -5.36 -2.26
CA ALA A 14 15.23 -6.01 -1.57
C ALA A 14 15.75 -7.06 -0.59
N GLU A 15 15.17 -7.12 0.62
CA GLU A 15 15.54 -8.10 1.64
C GLU A 15 15.06 -9.50 1.26
N ILE A 16 13.79 -9.60 0.84
CA ILE A 16 13.10 -10.83 0.45
C ILE A 16 12.27 -10.52 -0.80
N VAL A 17 12.34 -11.41 -1.80
CA VAL A 17 11.54 -11.35 -3.02
C VAL A 17 10.81 -12.68 -3.18
N LEU A 18 9.49 -12.59 -3.35
CA LEU A 18 8.62 -13.74 -3.63
C LEU A 18 8.26 -13.71 -5.12
N GLU A 19 8.62 -14.76 -5.85
CA GLU A 19 8.25 -14.92 -7.25
C GLU A 19 7.30 -16.09 -7.43
N GLY A 20 6.41 -15.98 -8.41
CA GLY A 20 5.32 -16.93 -8.56
C GLY A 20 4.39 -16.57 -9.72
N TYR A 21 3.20 -17.14 -9.68
CA TYR A 21 2.13 -16.85 -10.62
C TYR A 21 0.77 -16.84 -9.93
N ILE A 22 -0.21 -16.27 -10.62
CA ILE A 22 -1.63 -16.33 -10.24
C ILE A 22 -2.30 -17.19 -11.29
N GLU A 23 -2.88 -18.31 -10.86
CA GLU A 23 -3.62 -19.21 -11.75
C GLU A 23 -5.01 -18.63 -12.03
N GLN A 24 -5.47 -18.71 -13.29
CA GLN A 24 -6.77 -18.14 -13.65
C GLN A 24 -7.90 -18.98 -13.05
N GLY A 25 -8.76 -18.33 -12.26
CA GLY A 25 -9.90 -18.99 -11.62
C GLY A 25 -9.59 -19.66 -10.27
N GLU A 26 -8.32 -19.66 -9.84
CA GLU A 26 -7.96 -20.08 -8.49
C GLU A 26 -8.17 -18.91 -7.52
N THR A 27 -9.18 -19.04 -6.64
CA THR A 27 -9.47 -18.05 -5.61
C THR A 27 -9.63 -18.71 -4.25
N ALA A 28 -9.34 -17.94 -3.19
CA ALA A 28 -9.50 -18.37 -1.81
C ALA A 28 -10.21 -17.27 -1.00
N PRO A 29 -10.94 -17.64 0.08
CA PRO A 29 -11.50 -16.67 1.00
C PRO A 29 -10.38 -15.94 1.76
N GLU A 30 -10.35 -14.61 1.67
CA GLU A 30 -9.48 -13.72 2.44
C GLU A 30 -10.28 -13.07 3.58
N GLY A 31 -9.62 -12.86 4.72
CA GLY A 31 -10.22 -12.23 5.89
C GLY A 31 -10.91 -13.20 6.85
N PRO A 32 -11.66 -12.65 7.85
CA PRO A 32 -11.85 -11.22 8.08
C PRO A 32 -10.60 -10.57 8.68
N TYR A 33 -10.16 -9.45 8.12
CA TYR A 33 -9.06 -8.64 8.64
C TYR A 33 -9.51 -7.24 9.03
N GLY A 34 -8.82 -6.65 10.02
CA GLY A 34 -9.01 -5.26 10.39
C GLY A 34 -8.36 -4.33 9.37
N ASP A 35 -9.04 -3.26 8.98
CA ASP A 35 -8.54 -2.29 8.00
C ASP A 35 -8.38 -0.88 8.61
N HIS A 36 -7.84 0.07 7.84
CA HIS A 36 -7.62 1.48 8.17
C HIS A 36 -8.89 2.23 8.63
N THR A 37 -10.08 1.65 8.42
CA THR A 37 -11.36 2.15 8.96
C THR A 37 -11.48 1.92 10.48
N GLY A 38 -10.68 1.01 11.03
CA GLY A 38 -10.75 0.56 12.42
C GLY A 38 -11.78 -0.55 12.67
N TYR A 39 -12.34 -1.14 11.61
CA TYR A 39 -13.29 -2.26 11.67
C TYR A 39 -12.77 -3.46 10.88
N TYR A 40 -13.38 -4.64 11.12
CA TYR A 40 -13.11 -5.84 10.34
C TYR A 40 -13.90 -5.81 9.03
N ASN A 41 -13.23 -6.18 7.95
CA ASN A 41 -13.87 -6.46 6.67
C ASN A 41 -14.55 -7.84 6.71
N GLU A 42 -15.54 -8.03 5.85
CA GLU A 42 -16.15 -9.35 5.64
C GLU A 42 -15.20 -10.27 4.86
N VAL A 43 -15.49 -11.58 4.87
CA VAL A 43 -14.74 -12.55 4.07
C VAL A 43 -15.11 -12.39 2.60
N ASP A 44 -14.11 -12.24 1.73
CA ASP A 44 -14.31 -12.14 0.28
C ASP A 44 -13.32 -13.03 -0.50
N SER A 45 -13.61 -13.30 -1.77
CA SER A 45 -12.83 -14.22 -2.60
C SER A 45 -11.78 -13.48 -3.41
N PHE A 46 -10.49 -13.78 -3.16
CA PHE A 46 -9.37 -13.17 -3.88
C PHE A 46 -8.51 -14.20 -4.61
N PRO A 47 -7.79 -13.80 -5.67
CA PRO A 47 -6.87 -14.69 -6.39
C PRO A 47 -5.77 -15.23 -5.48
N VAL A 48 -5.44 -16.52 -5.63
CA VAL A 48 -4.32 -17.14 -4.90
C VAL A 48 -3.02 -16.83 -5.63
N PHE A 49 -2.01 -16.36 -4.88
CA PHE A 49 -0.65 -16.22 -5.39
C PHE A 49 0.19 -17.44 -5.03
N THR A 50 0.54 -18.24 -6.03
CA THR A 50 1.38 -19.43 -5.86
C THR A 50 2.84 -19.04 -5.99
N VAL A 51 3.57 -19.11 -4.88
CA VAL A 51 5.01 -18.80 -4.81
C VAL A 51 5.80 -19.99 -5.33
N THR A 52 6.60 -19.76 -6.38
CA THR A 52 7.49 -20.78 -6.97
C THR A 52 8.93 -20.61 -6.50
N HIS A 53 9.37 -19.37 -6.25
CA HIS A 53 10.73 -19.06 -5.81
C HIS A 53 10.73 -18.01 -4.71
N ILE A 54 11.61 -18.20 -3.74
CA ILE A 54 11.90 -17.22 -2.70
C ILE A 54 13.39 -16.90 -2.80
N THR A 55 13.71 -15.63 -3.05
CA THR A 55 15.09 -15.15 -3.03
C THR A 55 15.25 -14.15 -1.91
N GLN A 56 16.36 -14.21 -1.19
CA GLN A 56 16.62 -13.35 -0.04
C GLN A 56 18.11 -13.07 0.11
N ARG A 57 18.43 -11.99 0.83
CA ARG A 57 19.79 -11.67 1.22
C ARG A 57 20.27 -12.60 2.34
N GLU A 58 21.60 -12.67 2.53
CA GLU A 58 22.17 -13.22 3.75
C GLU A 58 21.74 -12.34 4.93
N ASP A 59 21.29 -12.95 6.03
CA ASP A 59 20.71 -12.27 7.20
C ASP A 59 19.53 -11.32 6.89
N ALA A 60 18.63 -11.73 5.99
CA ALA A 60 17.50 -10.91 5.55
C ALA A 60 16.56 -10.49 6.69
N ILE A 61 16.09 -9.24 6.64
CA ILE A 61 15.12 -8.66 7.58
C ILE A 61 13.71 -8.74 7.00
N TYR A 62 12.78 -9.34 7.75
CA TYR A 62 11.35 -9.33 7.39
C TYR A 62 10.71 -7.99 7.77
N HIS A 63 10.60 -7.10 6.78
CA HIS A 63 9.90 -5.82 6.93
C HIS A 63 8.38 -6.05 6.87
N SER A 64 7.67 -5.65 7.93
CA SER A 64 6.22 -5.82 8.04
C SER A 64 5.59 -4.61 8.71
N THR A 65 4.31 -4.39 8.43
CA THR A 65 3.49 -3.33 9.02
C THR A 65 2.10 -3.87 9.38
N TYR A 66 1.30 -3.06 10.07
CA TYR A 66 -0.09 -3.38 10.40
C TYR A 66 -0.99 -2.20 10.06
N THR A 67 -2.24 -2.49 9.72
CA THR A 67 -3.30 -1.50 9.52
C THR A 67 -4.32 -1.62 10.65
N GLY A 68 -4.98 -0.53 11.00
CA GLY A 68 -6.00 -0.56 12.03
C GLY A 68 -6.63 0.79 12.27
N ARG A 69 -7.13 1.02 13.48
CA ARG A 69 -7.69 2.33 13.83
C ARG A 69 -6.57 3.37 13.83
N PRO A 70 -6.68 4.47 13.05
CA PRO A 70 -5.64 5.49 12.99
C PRO A 70 -5.34 6.10 14.37
N PRO A 71 -4.08 6.49 14.66
CA PRO A 71 -2.96 6.63 13.72
C PRO A 71 -2.13 5.35 13.54
N ASP A 72 -2.04 4.87 12.30
CA ASP A 72 -1.19 3.76 11.86
C ASP A 72 -0.15 4.25 10.83
N GLU A 73 0.84 3.42 10.51
CA GLU A 73 1.92 3.77 9.57
C GLU A 73 1.39 4.22 8.19
N PRO A 74 0.38 3.57 7.58
CA PRO A 74 -0.22 4.04 6.34
C PRO A 74 -0.84 5.44 6.43
N ALA A 75 -1.49 5.79 7.55
CA ALA A 75 -2.05 7.13 7.73
C ALA A 75 -0.96 8.21 7.77
N VAL A 76 0.21 7.92 8.34
CA VAL A 76 1.34 8.86 8.37
C VAL A 76 1.95 9.03 6.97
N LEU A 77 2.09 7.95 6.21
CA LEU A 77 2.50 8.00 4.80
C LEU A 77 1.51 8.82 3.95
N GLY A 78 0.22 8.66 4.18
CA GLY A 78 -0.83 9.45 3.52
C GLY A 78 -0.73 10.96 3.81
N VAL A 79 -0.35 11.36 5.03
CA VAL A 79 -0.11 12.77 5.37
C VAL A 79 1.08 13.33 4.58
N ALA A 80 2.18 12.58 4.46
CA ALA A 80 3.33 13.00 3.66
C ALA A 80 2.98 13.15 2.17
N LEU A 81 2.18 12.23 1.61
CA LEU A 81 1.71 12.30 0.23
C LEU A 81 0.80 13.52 -0.03
N ASN A 82 0.00 13.95 0.95
CA ASN A 82 -0.85 15.14 0.79
C ASN A 82 -0.04 16.40 0.45
N GLU A 83 1.18 16.54 0.96
CA GLU A 83 2.03 17.70 0.65
C GLU A 83 2.41 17.78 -0.84
N VAL A 84 2.47 16.64 -1.52
CA VAL A 84 2.72 16.58 -2.98
C VAL A 84 1.50 17.05 -3.78
N PHE A 85 0.29 16.84 -3.27
CA PHE A 85 -0.95 17.22 -3.96
C PHE A 85 -1.32 18.70 -3.82
N VAL A 86 -0.92 19.35 -2.73
CA VAL A 86 -1.16 20.80 -2.50
C VAL A 86 -0.74 21.66 -3.70
N PRO A 87 0.50 21.60 -4.23
CA PRO A 87 0.92 22.45 -5.35
C PRO A 87 0.20 22.11 -6.66
N ILE A 88 -0.28 20.88 -6.84
CA ILE A 88 -1.07 20.49 -8.01
C ILE A 88 -2.45 21.15 -7.93
N LEU A 89 -3.11 21.09 -6.76
CA LEU A 89 -4.41 21.69 -6.55
C LEU A 89 -4.37 23.22 -6.63
N GLN A 90 -3.30 23.84 -6.14
CA GLN A 90 -3.09 25.30 -6.25
C GLN A 90 -2.97 25.79 -7.69
N LYS A 91 -2.49 24.96 -8.63
CA LYS A 91 -2.46 25.34 -10.05
C LYS A 91 -3.86 25.40 -10.66
N GLN A 92 -4.78 24.57 -10.20
CA GLN A 92 -6.14 24.51 -10.73
C GLN A 92 -7.10 25.45 -9.99
N PHE A 93 -6.86 25.68 -8.70
CA PHE A 93 -7.63 26.57 -7.83
C PHE A 93 -6.68 27.47 -7.03
N PRO A 94 -6.25 28.61 -7.60
CA PRO A 94 -5.27 29.51 -6.97
C PRO A 94 -5.70 30.08 -5.60
N GLU A 95 -7.00 30.07 -5.32
CA GLU A 95 -7.61 30.50 -4.06
C GLU A 95 -7.41 29.50 -2.90
N LEU A 96 -6.90 28.29 -3.19
CA LEU A 96 -6.58 27.28 -2.17
C LEU A 96 -5.30 27.61 -1.42
N SER A 97 -5.44 27.92 -0.14
CA SER A 97 -4.30 28.24 0.73
C SER A 97 -3.75 27.01 1.47
N ILE A 98 -4.59 26.02 1.76
CA ILE A 98 -4.17 24.76 2.39
C ILE A 98 -5.09 23.61 1.96
N PHE A 99 -4.50 22.43 1.73
CA PHE A 99 -5.22 21.18 1.54
C PHE A 99 -4.64 20.14 2.50
N THR A 100 -5.48 19.63 3.41
CA THR A 100 -5.05 18.59 4.36
C THR A 100 -6.15 17.56 4.53
N CYS A 101 -5.79 16.28 4.37
CA CYS A 101 -6.65 15.17 4.74
C CYS A 101 -6.29 14.75 6.16
N ARG A 102 -7.01 15.28 7.16
CA ARG A 102 -6.81 14.91 8.57
C ARG A 102 -7.96 14.04 9.07
N ARG A 103 -7.60 12.85 9.54
CA ARG A 103 -8.30 11.90 10.44
C ARG A 103 -9.71 11.43 10.05
N LYS A 104 -10.60 12.27 9.49
CA LYS A 104 -11.97 11.92 9.04
C LYS A 104 -12.57 12.88 8.01
N ALA A 105 -11.86 13.92 7.58
CA ALA A 105 -12.39 14.89 6.61
C ALA A 105 -11.28 15.52 5.79
N VAL A 106 -11.61 15.80 4.52
CA VAL A 106 -10.83 16.70 3.67
C VAL A 106 -11.14 18.12 4.12
N LEU A 107 -10.16 18.82 4.69
CA LEU A 107 -10.29 20.23 5.01
C LEU A 107 -9.68 21.04 3.87
N ILE A 108 -10.54 21.82 3.20
CA ILE A 108 -10.18 22.74 2.13
C ILE A 108 -10.38 24.16 2.67
N VAL A 109 -9.32 24.95 2.80
CA VAL A 109 -9.43 26.36 3.19
C VAL A 109 -9.24 27.23 1.95
N TRP A 110 -10.30 27.97 1.65
CA TRP A 110 -10.37 28.99 0.62
C TRP A 110 -10.00 30.34 1.26
N ARG A 111 -9.34 31.21 0.49
CA ARG A 111 -9.07 32.59 0.92
C ARG A 111 -10.21 33.54 0.60
#